data_AF-A0A849TB10-F1
#
_entry.id   AF-A0A849TB10-F1
#
_cell.length_a   1.000
_cell.length_b   1.000
_cell.length_c   1.000
_cell.angle_alpha   90.00
_cell.angle_beta   90.00
_cell.angle_gamma   90.00
#
_symmetry.space_group_name_H-M   'P 1'
#
loop_
_entity.id
_entity.type
_entity.pdbx_description
1 polymer ?
#
loop_
_entity_poly.entity_id
_entity_poly.type
_entity_poly.pdbx_seq_one_letter_code
_entity_poly.pdbx_strand_id
1 'polypeptide(L)'
;MSPTQKTSVRGEVSNQNESSTPTELRLAALHNLAECDPTRKAQSVRELAKLSDSIELDANAILIPQQLIPGRPQQPELVAPRLLKHRSMVTPEGRATLIHAMAHIEFNAINLALDALWRFPNMPRAYYTDWLMVAGEEALHFSLLAEHLQNLGYQYGDFPAHNSLWEMADKTKHDILARIALVPRTMEARGLDATPQVRAKLA
;
A
#
# COMPACT_ATOMS: atom_id res chain seq x y z
N MET A 1 -18.64 -64.30 21.18
CA MET A 1 -19.24 -63.16 20.48
C MET A 1 -19.06 -61.94 21.36
N SER A 2 -18.03 -61.15 21.09
CA SER A 2 -17.68 -59.95 21.86
C SER A 2 -17.83 -58.74 20.93
N PRO A 3 -18.63 -57.71 21.25
CA PRO A 3 -18.69 -56.51 20.43
C PRO A 3 -17.66 -55.48 20.90
N THR A 4 -16.77 -55.15 19.98
CA THR A 4 -15.68 -54.17 20.06
C THR A 4 -16.19 -52.74 20.25
N GLN A 5 -15.69 -52.04 21.27
CA GLN A 5 -15.79 -50.59 21.41
C GLN A 5 -14.97 -49.92 20.30
N LYS A 6 -15.59 -49.02 19.54
CA LYS A 6 -14.90 -48.12 18.61
C LYS A 6 -14.98 -46.70 19.17
N THR A 7 -13.86 -46.27 19.74
CA THR A 7 -13.63 -44.92 20.27
C THR A 7 -13.52 -43.90 19.14
N SER A 8 -14.11 -42.74 19.43
CA SER A 8 -14.07 -41.48 18.68
C SER A 8 -12.66 -40.96 18.48
N VAL A 9 -12.34 -40.49 17.27
CA VAL A 9 -11.45 -39.33 17.08
C VAL A 9 -12.02 -38.47 15.96
N ARG A 10 -12.61 -37.35 16.37
CA ARG A 10 -13.00 -36.22 15.52
C ARG A 10 -11.72 -35.46 15.22
N GLY A 11 -11.21 -35.58 13.99
CA GLY A 11 -10.08 -34.78 13.52
C GLY A 11 -10.53 -33.35 13.26
N GLU A 12 -10.21 -32.45 14.17
CA GLU A 12 -10.24 -31.01 13.92
C GLU A 12 -9.14 -30.68 12.91
N VAL A 13 -9.54 -30.29 11.71
CA VAL A 13 -8.62 -29.75 10.71
C VAL A 13 -8.43 -28.27 11.05
N SER A 14 -7.38 -27.99 11.81
CA SER A 14 -6.91 -26.62 12.04
C SER A 14 -6.35 -26.07 10.73
N ASN A 15 -7.12 -25.22 10.06
CA ASN A 15 -6.68 -24.49 8.87
C ASN A 15 -5.82 -23.30 9.32
N GLN A 16 -4.55 -23.55 9.62
CA GLN A 16 -3.56 -22.49 9.82
C GLN A 16 -3.03 -22.07 8.46
N ASN A 17 -3.69 -21.08 7.85
CA ASN A 17 -3.14 -20.34 6.72
C ASN A 17 -2.52 -19.04 7.27
N GLU A 18 -1.50 -19.19 8.12
CA GLU A 18 -0.61 -18.07 8.44
C GLU A 18 0.26 -17.85 7.21
N SER A 19 -0.08 -16.84 6.39
CA SER A 19 0.76 -16.42 5.28
C SER A 19 2.05 -15.83 5.85
N SER A 20 3.06 -16.68 6.07
CA SER A 20 4.39 -16.24 6.48
C SER A 20 4.91 -15.25 5.44
N THR A 21 5.24 -14.03 5.87
CA THR A 21 5.86 -13.03 5.01
C THR A 21 7.12 -13.64 4.37
N PRO A 22 7.31 -13.52 3.05
CA PRO A 22 8.50 -14.03 2.40
C PRO A 22 9.78 -13.48 3.03
N THR A 23 10.84 -14.30 3.11
CA THR A 23 12.13 -13.92 3.72
C THR A 23 13.04 -13.12 2.79
N GLU A 24 12.74 -13.06 1.49
CA GLU A 24 13.46 -12.30 0.48
C GLU A 24 12.73 -10.99 0.15
N LEU A 25 13.48 -9.89 0.05
CA LEU A 25 12.96 -8.53 -0.03
C LEU A 25 12.05 -8.27 -1.24
N ARG A 26 12.47 -8.62 -2.45
CA ARG A 26 11.69 -8.34 -3.67
C ARG A 26 10.41 -9.16 -3.70
N LEU A 27 10.45 -10.41 -3.25
CA LEU A 27 9.30 -11.29 -3.11
C LEU A 27 8.34 -10.78 -2.02
N ALA A 28 8.86 -10.33 -0.88
CA ALA A 28 8.06 -9.72 0.17
C ALA A 28 7.37 -8.44 -0.31
N ALA A 29 8.07 -7.60 -1.07
CA ALA A 29 7.49 -6.39 -1.66
C ALA A 29 6.38 -6.72 -2.67
N LEU A 30 6.58 -7.71 -3.53
CA LEU A 30 5.56 -8.19 -4.47
C LEU A 30 4.33 -8.75 -3.75
N HIS A 31 4.53 -9.53 -2.68
CA HIS A 31 3.46 -10.04 -1.83
C HIS A 31 2.65 -8.90 -1.20
N ASN A 32 3.31 -7.93 -0.58
CA ASN A 32 2.66 -6.76 0.01
C ASN A 32 1.95 -5.89 -1.05
N LEU A 33 2.51 -5.77 -2.25
CA LEU A 33 1.89 -5.03 -3.35
C LEU A 33 0.54 -5.64 -3.73
N ALA A 34 0.41 -6.97 -3.66
CA ALA A 34 -0.80 -7.70 -3.99
C ALA A 34 -1.86 -7.73 -2.87
N GLU A 35 -1.54 -7.30 -1.65
CA GLU A 35 -2.52 -7.21 -0.55
C GLU A 35 -3.65 -6.22 -0.90
N CYS A 36 -4.90 -6.62 -0.66
CA CYS A 36 -6.07 -5.80 -0.98
C CYS A 36 -6.56 -4.97 0.21
N ASP A 37 -6.27 -5.39 1.44
CA ASP A 37 -6.64 -4.64 2.64
C ASP A 37 -5.62 -3.52 2.91
N PRO A 38 -6.04 -2.23 2.90
CA PRO A 38 -5.14 -1.10 3.09
C PRO A 38 -4.40 -1.12 4.43
N THR A 39 -5.08 -1.50 5.51
CA THR A 39 -4.53 -1.49 6.86
C THR A 39 -3.50 -2.60 7.02
N ARG A 40 -3.81 -3.83 6.56
CA ARG A 40 -2.86 -4.95 6.57
C ARG A 40 -1.66 -4.63 5.68
N LYS A 41 -1.87 -4.08 4.48
CA LYS A 41 -0.76 -3.66 3.62
C LYS A 41 0.15 -2.66 4.33
N ALA A 42 -0.40 -1.58 4.87
CA ALA A 42 0.40 -0.56 5.55
C ALA A 42 1.15 -1.14 6.75
N GLN A 43 0.50 -1.99 7.56
CA GLN A 43 1.14 -2.66 8.69
C GLN A 43 2.30 -3.56 8.23
N SER A 44 2.05 -4.47 7.29
CA SER A 44 3.05 -5.41 6.80
C SER A 44 4.24 -4.72 6.12
N VAL A 45 4.00 -3.62 5.39
CA VAL A 45 5.07 -2.80 4.80
C VAL A 45 5.91 -2.11 5.87
N ARG A 46 5.29 -1.57 6.93
CA ARG A 46 6.03 -0.97 8.05
C ARG A 46 6.88 -1.99 8.79
N GLU A 47 6.37 -3.20 9.00
CA GLU A 47 7.17 -4.28 9.61
C GLU A 47 8.31 -4.71 8.69
N LEU A 48 8.07 -4.80 7.37
CA LEU A 48 9.12 -5.10 6.39
C LEU A 48 10.22 -4.02 6.39
N ALA A 49 9.86 -2.74 6.48
CA ALA A 49 10.81 -1.63 6.48
C ALA A 49 11.77 -1.65 7.67
N LYS A 50 11.36 -2.20 8.83
CA LYS A 50 12.24 -2.38 10.00
C LYS A 50 13.33 -3.43 9.78
N LEU A 51 13.16 -4.29 8.77
CA LEU A 51 14.10 -5.35 8.41
C LEU A 51 15.07 -4.92 7.29
N SER A 52 15.08 -3.64 6.89
CA SER A 52 15.84 -3.14 5.74
C SER A 52 17.31 -3.56 5.72
N ASP A 53 17.97 -3.58 6.89
CA ASP A 53 19.38 -3.94 7.03
C ASP A 53 19.65 -5.45 7.06
N SER A 54 18.66 -6.26 7.47
CA SER A 54 18.83 -7.69 7.75
C SER A 54 18.14 -8.60 6.74
N ILE A 55 17.22 -8.08 5.93
CA ILE A 55 16.49 -8.87 4.95
C ILE A 55 17.39 -9.31 3.79
N GLU A 56 17.20 -10.56 3.37
CA GLU A 56 17.89 -11.11 2.22
C GLU A 56 17.39 -10.45 0.94
N LEU A 57 18.32 -10.23 0.01
CA LEU A 57 18.03 -9.64 -1.29
C LEU A 57 18.60 -10.55 -2.38
N ASP A 58 17.72 -11.04 -3.25
CA ASP A 58 18.11 -11.64 -4.53
C ASP A 58 17.73 -10.70 -5.68
N ALA A 59 18.68 -9.81 -6.02
CA ALA A 59 18.51 -8.85 -7.10
C ALA A 59 18.34 -9.52 -8.49
N ASN A 60 18.74 -10.79 -8.63
CA ASN A 60 18.72 -11.51 -9.90
C ASN A 60 17.49 -12.43 -10.03
N ALA A 61 16.73 -12.62 -8.95
CA ALA A 61 15.51 -13.42 -8.95
C ALA A 61 14.55 -12.98 -10.06
N ILE A 62 14.06 -13.97 -10.82
CA ILE A 62 13.01 -13.78 -11.82
C ILE A 62 11.67 -13.96 -11.10
N LEU A 63 10.99 -12.85 -10.83
CA LEU A 63 9.71 -12.84 -10.14
C LEU A 63 8.56 -12.61 -11.12
N ILE A 64 7.50 -13.39 -10.98
CA ILE A 64 6.28 -13.28 -11.78
C ILE A 64 5.10 -13.07 -10.83
N PRO A 65 4.31 -11.99 -10.99
CA PRO A 65 3.13 -11.76 -10.15
C PRO A 65 2.11 -12.89 -10.34
N GLN A 66 1.76 -13.56 -9.24
CA GLN A 66 0.73 -14.60 -9.22
C GLN A 66 -0.68 -14.04 -8.97
N GLN A 67 -0.76 -12.77 -8.56
CA GLN A 67 -1.97 -12.07 -8.19
C GLN A 67 -2.03 -10.73 -8.93
N LEU A 68 -3.22 -10.11 -8.97
CA LEU A 68 -3.37 -8.78 -9.54
C LEU A 68 -2.58 -7.78 -8.70
N ILE A 69 -1.77 -6.96 -9.37
CA ILE A 69 -1.01 -5.88 -8.74
C ILE A 69 -1.44 -4.51 -9.30
N PRO A 70 -1.65 -3.51 -8.44
CA PRO A 70 -1.63 -3.61 -6.99
C PRO A 70 -2.91 -4.35 -6.54
N GLY A 71 -2.85 -4.98 -5.37
CA GLY A 71 -4.05 -5.48 -4.70
C GLY A 71 -5.04 -4.34 -4.54
N ARG A 72 -6.27 -4.56 -4.98
CA ARG A 72 -7.32 -3.53 -5.02
C ARG A 72 -8.27 -3.71 -3.85
N PRO A 73 -8.32 -2.73 -2.93
CA PRO A 73 -9.36 -2.69 -1.90
C PRO A 73 -10.77 -2.67 -2.51
N GLN A 74 -11.77 -3.15 -1.76
CA GLN A 74 -13.17 -3.04 -2.17
C GLN A 74 -13.67 -1.59 -2.20
N GLN A 75 -13.08 -0.72 -1.36
CA GLN A 75 -13.36 0.70 -1.26
C GLN A 75 -12.03 1.47 -1.14
N PRO A 76 -11.92 2.73 -1.63
CA PRO A 76 -12.98 3.60 -2.13
C PRO A 76 -13.43 3.29 -3.56
N GLU A 77 -14.64 3.75 -3.91
CA GLU A 77 -15.08 3.84 -5.31
C GLU A 77 -14.11 4.69 -6.12
N LEU A 78 -13.59 4.13 -7.22
CA LEU A 78 -12.68 4.81 -8.13
C LEU A 78 -13.46 5.48 -9.26
N VAL A 79 -13.51 6.81 -9.24
CA VAL A 79 -14.21 7.64 -10.22
C VAL A 79 -13.21 8.47 -11.05
N ALA A 80 -13.68 8.99 -12.19
CA ALA A 80 -12.86 9.92 -12.98
C ALA A 80 -12.53 11.19 -12.16
N PRO A 81 -11.33 11.79 -12.31
CA PRO A 81 -10.94 12.97 -11.51
C PRO A 81 -11.94 14.13 -11.54
N ARG A 82 -12.66 14.31 -12.66
CA ARG A 82 -13.67 15.36 -12.83
C ARG A 82 -14.95 15.14 -12.01
N LEU A 83 -15.18 13.92 -11.54
CA LEU A 83 -16.35 13.53 -10.73
C LEU A 83 -16.10 13.69 -9.23
N LEU A 84 -14.86 13.97 -8.81
CA LEU A 84 -14.57 14.26 -7.41
C LEU A 84 -15.13 15.63 -7.05
N LYS A 85 -15.98 15.65 -6.01
CA LYS A 85 -16.54 16.90 -5.47
C LYS A 85 -15.43 17.78 -4.89
N HIS A 86 -15.66 19.09 -4.91
CA HIS A 86 -14.74 20.05 -4.31
C HIS A 86 -14.60 19.82 -2.80
N ARG A 87 -13.37 19.77 -2.31
CA ARG A 87 -13.02 19.47 -0.91
C ARG A 87 -13.15 20.76 -0.09
N SER A 88 -14.28 20.94 0.59
CA SER A 88 -14.50 22.12 1.45
C SER A 88 -13.78 21.97 2.79
N MET A 89 -12.89 22.88 3.16
CA MET A 89 -12.28 22.86 4.50
C MET A 89 -13.21 23.44 5.60
N VAL A 90 -14.37 23.97 5.22
CA VAL A 90 -15.29 24.66 6.13
C VAL A 90 -16.12 23.66 6.95
N THR A 91 -16.63 22.60 6.32
CA THR A 91 -17.50 21.63 6.98
C THR A 91 -16.70 20.45 7.56
N PRO A 92 -17.18 19.79 8.64
CA PRO A 92 -16.55 18.58 9.16
C PRO A 92 -16.40 17.48 8.10
N GLU A 93 -17.45 17.22 7.31
CA GLU A 93 -17.44 16.24 6.21
C GLU A 93 -16.42 16.61 5.12
N GLY A 94 -16.30 17.90 4.77
CA GLY A 94 -15.35 18.33 3.75
C GLY A 94 -13.90 18.23 4.23
N ARG A 95 -13.63 18.44 5.53
CA ARG A 95 -12.33 18.13 6.14
C ARG A 95 -12.05 16.63 6.11
N ALA A 96 -13.02 15.78 6.46
CA ALA A 96 -12.88 14.33 6.37
C ALA A 96 -12.60 13.86 4.93
N THR A 97 -13.28 14.43 3.94
CA THR A 97 -13.03 14.17 2.51
C THR A 97 -11.60 14.55 2.11
N LEU A 98 -11.07 15.66 2.63
CA LEU A 98 -9.70 16.08 2.37
C LEU A 98 -8.68 15.09 2.97
N ILE A 99 -8.86 14.72 4.23
CA ILE A 99 -8.00 13.73 4.91
C ILE A 99 -8.05 12.39 4.21
N HIS A 100 -9.24 11.93 3.81
CA HIS A 100 -9.40 10.70 3.03
C HIS A 100 -8.61 10.75 1.71
N ALA A 101 -8.66 11.89 1.00
CA ALA A 101 -7.92 12.03 -0.24
C ALA A 101 -6.40 12.02 -0.01
N MET A 102 -5.90 12.59 1.08
CA MET A 102 -4.49 12.50 1.47
C MET A 102 -4.12 11.05 1.78
N ALA A 103 -4.93 10.34 2.58
CA ALA A 103 -4.72 8.92 2.84
C ALA A 103 -4.67 8.10 1.55
N HIS A 104 -5.52 8.42 0.56
CA HIS A 104 -5.49 7.75 -0.74
C HIS A 104 -4.21 8.03 -1.52
N ILE A 105 -3.63 9.23 -1.42
CA ILE A 105 -2.35 9.56 -2.03
C ILE A 105 -1.25 8.71 -1.39
N GLU A 106 -1.19 8.64 -0.06
CA GLU A 106 -0.17 7.83 0.64
C GLU A 106 -0.34 6.33 0.34
N PHE A 107 -1.58 5.83 0.29
CA PHE A 107 -1.81 4.44 -0.10
C PHE A 107 -1.32 4.14 -1.53
N ASN A 108 -1.52 5.07 -2.47
CA ASN A 108 -0.94 4.94 -3.81
C ASN A 108 0.59 5.00 -3.77
N ALA A 109 1.18 5.87 -2.95
CA ALA A 109 2.62 5.98 -2.79
C ALA A 109 3.27 4.67 -2.29
N ILE A 110 2.65 4.00 -1.31
CA ILE A 110 3.05 2.64 -0.88
C ILE A 110 3.10 1.68 -2.07
N ASN A 111 2.01 1.62 -2.85
CA ASN A 111 1.93 0.72 -4.00
C ASN A 111 3.01 1.05 -5.04
N LEU A 112 3.27 2.33 -5.30
CA LEU A 112 4.27 2.77 -6.27
C LEU A 112 5.70 2.44 -5.83
N ALA A 113 6.01 2.63 -4.56
CA ALA A 113 7.31 2.31 -3.98
C ALA A 113 7.57 0.80 -3.99
N LEU A 114 6.59 0.00 -3.58
CA LEU A 114 6.67 -1.46 -3.68
C LEU A 114 6.84 -1.90 -5.14
N ASP A 115 6.10 -1.30 -6.07
CA ASP A 115 6.22 -1.61 -7.50
C ASP A 115 7.61 -1.35 -8.05
N ALA A 116 8.23 -0.23 -7.70
CA ALA A 116 9.60 0.05 -8.10
C ALA A 116 10.58 -0.97 -7.47
N LEU A 117 10.41 -1.25 -6.18
CA LEU A 117 11.26 -2.17 -5.43
C LEU A 117 11.29 -3.58 -6.06
N TRP A 118 10.15 -4.22 -6.29
CA TRP A 118 10.16 -5.62 -6.73
C TRP A 118 10.51 -5.77 -8.22
N ARG A 119 10.09 -4.80 -9.05
CA ARG A 119 9.97 -4.95 -10.51
C ARG A 119 11.30 -4.96 -11.24
N PHE A 120 12.26 -4.17 -10.81
CA PHE A 120 13.50 -3.98 -11.55
C PHE A 120 14.63 -4.86 -10.99
N PRO A 121 15.05 -5.92 -11.70
CA PRO A 121 16.17 -6.77 -11.27
C PRO A 121 17.52 -6.09 -11.55
N ASN A 122 18.59 -6.67 -11.01
CA ASN A 122 19.99 -6.27 -11.23
C ASN A 122 20.34 -4.84 -10.78
N MET A 123 19.60 -4.27 -9.83
CA MET A 123 19.92 -2.96 -9.25
C MET A 123 20.82 -3.09 -8.02
N PRO A 124 21.56 -2.04 -7.62
CA PRO A 124 22.31 -2.05 -6.37
C PRO A 124 21.39 -2.22 -5.15
N ARG A 125 21.88 -2.81 -4.05
CA ARG A 125 21.09 -2.98 -2.80
C ARG A 125 20.41 -1.69 -2.35
N ALA A 126 21.15 -0.57 -2.42
CA ALA A 126 20.66 0.75 -2.06
C ALA A 126 19.35 1.12 -2.78
N TYR A 127 19.21 0.77 -4.07
CA TYR A 127 17.96 1.00 -4.81
C TYR A 127 16.76 0.36 -4.12
N TYR A 128 16.88 -0.90 -3.72
CA TYR A 128 15.80 -1.64 -3.09
C TYR A 128 15.51 -1.16 -1.68
N THR A 129 16.56 -0.89 -0.90
CA THR A 129 16.42 -0.40 0.48
C THR A 129 15.85 1.00 0.51
N ASP A 130 16.24 1.89 -0.40
CA ASP A 130 15.70 3.25 -0.48
C ASP A 130 14.21 3.24 -0.82
N TRP A 131 13.78 2.41 -1.79
CA TRP A 131 12.35 2.24 -2.07
C TRP A 131 11.59 1.57 -0.93
N LEU A 132 12.22 0.67 -0.17
CA LEU A 132 11.62 0.10 1.03
C LEU A 132 11.40 1.17 2.11
N MET A 133 12.37 2.08 2.29
CA MET A 133 12.25 3.19 3.23
C MET A 133 11.10 4.11 2.84
N VAL A 134 11.02 4.50 1.57
CA VAL A 134 9.88 5.29 1.05
C VAL A 134 8.56 4.55 1.31
N ALA A 135 8.46 3.26 0.96
CA ALA A 135 7.24 2.49 1.21
C ALA A 135 6.84 2.47 2.69
N GLY A 136 7.82 2.35 3.59
CA GLY A 136 7.61 2.39 5.05
C GLY A 136 7.14 3.74 5.58
N GLU A 137 7.72 4.85 5.08
CA GLU A 137 7.33 6.22 5.43
C GLU A 137 5.89 6.50 4.98
N GLU A 138 5.55 6.18 3.74
CA GLU A 138 4.19 6.42 3.23
C GLU A 138 3.15 5.51 3.89
N ALA A 139 3.55 4.29 4.30
CA ALA A 139 2.71 3.41 5.11
C ALA A 139 2.45 3.98 6.52
N LEU A 140 3.43 4.66 7.12
CA LEU A 140 3.23 5.40 8.36
C LEU A 140 2.29 6.58 8.14
N HIS A 141 2.50 7.40 7.11
CA HIS A 141 1.63 8.54 6.80
C HIS A 141 0.18 8.11 6.56
N PHE A 142 -0.02 7.06 5.77
CA PHE A 142 -1.33 6.45 5.56
C PHE A 142 -1.99 6.06 6.89
N SER A 143 -1.26 5.36 7.76
CA SER A 143 -1.78 4.88 9.04
C SER A 143 -2.25 6.03 9.94
N LEU A 144 -1.46 7.11 10.02
CA LEU A 144 -1.79 8.30 10.80
C LEU A 144 -3.03 9.03 10.25
N LEU A 145 -3.13 9.15 8.92
CA LEU A 145 -4.28 9.78 8.26
C LEU A 145 -5.54 8.94 8.41
N ALA A 146 -5.43 7.61 8.30
CA ALA A 146 -6.54 6.69 8.49
C ALA A 146 -7.06 6.70 9.94
N GLU A 147 -6.15 6.74 10.92
CA GLU A 147 -6.51 6.91 12.34
C GLU A 147 -7.18 8.27 12.59
N HIS A 148 -6.64 9.35 12.03
CA HIS A 148 -7.26 10.67 12.15
C HIS A 148 -8.66 10.72 11.52
N LEU A 149 -8.85 10.04 10.38
CA LEU A 149 -10.15 9.93 9.74
C LEU A 149 -11.18 9.22 10.63
N GLN A 150 -10.76 8.16 11.34
CA GLN A 150 -11.59 7.47 12.34
C GLN A 150 -12.02 8.39 13.47
N ASN A 151 -11.12 9.25 13.96
CA ASN A 151 -11.44 10.25 14.97
C ASN A 151 -12.48 11.29 14.49
N LEU A 152 -12.59 11.49 13.17
CA LEU A 152 -13.63 12.33 12.56
C LEU A 152 -14.96 11.58 12.30
N GLY A 153 -15.03 10.28 12.63
CA GLY A 153 -16.20 9.43 12.43
C GLY A 153 -16.30 8.77 11.06
N TYR A 154 -15.21 8.74 10.29
CA TYR A 154 -15.14 8.16 8.94
C TYR A 154 -14.01 7.13 8.83
N GLN A 155 -14.03 6.34 7.76
CA GLN A 155 -13.02 5.33 7.46
C GLN A 155 -12.43 5.55 6.07
N TYR A 156 -11.21 5.03 5.87
CA TYR A 156 -10.64 5.00 4.54
C TYR A 156 -11.52 4.11 3.64
N GLY A 157 -11.99 4.67 2.53
CA GLY A 157 -12.99 4.04 1.66
C GLY A 157 -14.36 4.73 1.66
N ASP A 158 -14.69 5.55 2.66
CA ASP A 158 -16.02 6.19 2.77
C ASP A 158 -16.28 7.27 1.71
N PHE A 159 -15.23 7.79 1.08
CA PHE A 159 -15.33 8.82 0.04
C PHE A 159 -14.74 8.31 -1.29
N PRO A 160 -15.25 8.75 -2.45
CA PRO A 160 -14.70 8.35 -3.75
C PRO A 160 -13.27 8.87 -3.94
N ALA A 161 -12.48 8.16 -4.73
CA ALA A 161 -11.12 8.51 -5.09
C ALA A 161 -10.86 8.34 -6.60
N HIS A 162 -9.65 8.63 -7.07
CA HIS A 162 -9.25 8.42 -8.47
C HIS A 162 -7.97 7.58 -8.57
N ASN A 163 -7.77 6.87 -9.68
CA ASN A 163 -6.62 5.97 -9.84
C ASN A 163 -5.47 6.55 -10.69
N SER A 164 -5.47 7.85 -10.97
CA SER A 164 -4.61 8.43 -12.02
C SER A 164 -3.10 8.29 -11.76
N LEU A 165 -2.65 8.15 -10.51
CA LEU A 165 -1.24 7.89 -10.19
C LEU A 165 -0.80 6.52 -10.69
N TRP A 166 -1.57 5.49 -10.33
CA TRP A 166 -1.26 4.13 -10.75
C TRP A 166 -1.36 3.95 -12.27
N GLU A 167 -2.35 4.58 -12.91
CA GLU A 167 -2.48 4.58 -14.37
C GLU A 167 -1.23 5.11 -15.09
N MET A 168 -0.55 6.10 -14.50
CA MET A 168 0.69 6.62 -15.05
C MET A 168 1.87 5.69 -14.81
N ALA A 169 1.93 5.05 -13.64
CA ALA A 169 2.93 4.06 -13.33
C ALA A 169 2.84 2.84 -14.26
N ASP A 170 1.64 2.34 -14.55
CA ASP A 170 1.45 1.20 -15.46
C ASP A 170 1.98 1.51 -16.87
N LYS A 171 1.84 2.76 -17.35
CA LYS A 171 2.40 3.21 -18.64
C LYS A 171 3.94 3.23 -18.68
N THR A 172 4.60 3.37 -17.53
CA THR A 172 6.07 3.45 -17.41
C THR A 172 6.71 2.18 -16.86
N LYS A 173 5.95 1.10 -16.66
CA LYS A 173 6.43 -0.13 -15.99
C LYS A 173 7.60 -0.83 -16.68
N HIS A 174 7.86 -0.54 -17.95
CA HIS A 174 8.93 -1.17 -18.73
C HIS A 174 10.21 -0.30 -18.80
N ASP A 175 10.18 0.92 -18.27
CA ASP A 175 11.29 1.85 -18.35
C ASP A 175 11.61 2.41 -16.96
N ILE A 176 12.74 1.95 -16.41
CA ILE A 176 13.20 2.36 -15.09
C ILE A 176 13.55 3.85 -15.03
N LEU A 177 14.09 4.43 -16.11
CA LEU A 177 14.43 5.86 -16.15
C LEU A 177 13.16 6.70 -16.17
N ALA A 178 12.18 6.32 -16.99
CA ALA A 178 10.87 6.96 -16.96
C ALA A 178 10.21 6.82 -15.58
N ARG A 179 10.34 5.65 -14.94
CA ARG A 179 9.76 5.39 -13.62
C ARG A 179 10.38 6.27 -12.53
N ILE A 180 11.70 6.29 -12.42
CA ILE A 180 12.43 7.06 -11.40
C ILE A 180 12.34 8.57 -11.66
N ALA A 181 12.23 9.01 -12.92
CA ALA A 181 12.06 10.43 -13.23
C ALA A 181 10.65 10.97 -12.97
N LEU A 182 9.61 10.18 -13.28
CA LEU A 182 8.24 10.67 -13.29
C LEU A 182 7.49 10.42 -11.98
N VAL A 183 7.72 9.29 -11.30
CA VAL A 183 6.96 8.95 -10.09
C VAL A 183 7.27 9.87 -8.91
N PRO A 184 8.55 10.06 -8.49
CA PRO A 184 8.88 10.97 -7.40
C PRO A 184 8.39 12.40 -7.65
N ARG A 185 8.61 12.94 -8.87
CA ARG A 185 8.19 14.30 -9.22
C ARG A 185 6.68 14.48 -9.21
N THR A 186 5.93 13.44 -9.59
CA THR A 186 4.46 13.49 -9.54
C THR A 186 3.94 13.37 -8.11
N MET A 187 4.58 12.54 -7.28
CA MET A 187 4.28 12.44 -5.86
C MET A 187 4.55 13.77 -5.16
N GLU A 188 5.72 14.38 -5.38
CA GLU A 188 6.12 15.66 -4.80
C GLU A 188 5.16 16.79 -5.22
N ALA A 189 4.84 16.91 -6.51
CA ALA A 189 3.90 17.92 -6.99
C ALA A 189 2.51 17.82 -6.32
N ARG A 190 2.03 16.60 -6.09
CA ARG A 190 0.69 16.37 -5.48
C ARG A 190 0.69 16.47 -3.96
N GLY A 191 1.79 16.13 -3.30
CA GLY A 191 2.00 16.41 -1.88
C GLY A 191 2.08 17.92 -1.61
N LEU A 192 2.66 18.69 -2.54
CA LEU A 192 2.73 20.15 -2.47
C LEU A 192 1.40 20.86 -2.82
N ASP A 193 0.53 20.25 -3.62
CA ASP A 193 -0.83 20.76 -3.87
C ASP A 193 -1.70 20.76 -2.59
N ALA A 194 -1.27 20.10 -1.51
CA ALA A 194 -1.71 20.42 -0.15
C ALA A 194 -1.07 21.74 0.30
N THR A 195 -1.61 22.85 -0.20
CA THR A 195 -1.12 24.22 0.04
C THR A 195 -0.77 24.53 1.51
N PRO A 196 0.11 25.51 1.80
CA PRO A 196 0.54 25.90 3.15
C PRO A 196 -0.60 26.17 4.16
N GLN A 197 -1.79 26.48 3.66
CA GLN A 197 -3.01 26.70 4.42
C GLN A 197 -3.55 25.42 5.08
N VAL A 198 -3.27 24.25 4.51
CA VAL A 198 -3.65 22.93 5.03
C VAL A 198 -2.79 22.57 6.24
N ARG A 199 -1.47 22.78 6.18
CA ARG A 199 -0.54 22.49 7.28
C ARG A 199 -0.81 23.32 8.55
N ALA A 200 -1.21 24.58 8.40
CA ALA A 200 -1.46 25.48 9.54
C ALA A 200 -2.78 25.22 10.29
N LYS A 201 -3.66 24.35 9.77
CA LYS A 201 -5.02 24.17 10.29
C LYS A 201 -5.40 22.71 10.58
N LEU A 202 -4.44 21.79 10.45
CA LEU A 202 -4.53 20.39 10.89
C LEU A 202 -3.92 20.18 12.29
N ALA A 203 -3.41 21.24 12.92
CA ALA A 203 -2.94 21.27 14.31
C ALA A 203 -4.07 21.67 15.27
#